data_AF-A0A8W8NSS2-F1
#
_entry.id   AF-A0A8W8NSS2-F1
#
_cell.length_a   1.000
_cell.length_b   1.000
_cell.length_c   1.000
_cell.angle_alpha   90.00
_cell.angle_beta   90.00
_cell.angle_gamma   90.00
#
_symmetry.space_group_name_H-M   'P 1'
#
loop_
_entity.id
_entity.type
_entity.pdbx_description
1 polymer ?
#
loop_
_entity_poly.entity_id
_entity_poly.type
_entity_poly.pdbx_seq_one_letter_code
_entity_poly.pdbx_strand_id
1 'polypeptide(L)'
;MKKKTDDLLEKERKGFLEQIADLIKELERLQKENERLRKQQEEKMGVTADVVDKMKRDLDRSKATNAFLLRDVEDRKSQIARMESQLFEMTMKVEGMSKKVLEVTKTNSETKQEIEDLVKEKSRSERLWEENRRLRRFLAANRIDSKTGKPMQGQDNREQKRSSNKKVVRIRDTIKSRGMQLANRNMLRPSKSLEDLRKLEEYYDTKSTRSEKSNATGPAPYLGYYMDIMKKKRTLQQKK
;
A
#
# COMPACT_ATOMS: atom_id res chain seq x y z
N MET A 1 -23.61 120.23 27.35
CA MET A 1 -23.19 119.34 26.24
C MET A 1 -22.31 118.17 26.70
N LYS A 2 -21.38 118.35 27.66
CA LYS A 2 -20.48 117.28 28.16
C LYS A 2 -21.15 115.98 28.67
N LYS A 3 -22.26 116.07 29.42
CA LYS A 3 -22.96 114.86 29.92
C LYS A 3 -23.46 113.90 28.83
N LYS A 4 -23.91 114.43 27.68
CA LYS A 4 -24.42 113.58 26.58
C LYS A 4 -23.31 112.82 25.86
N THR A 5 -22.12 113.42 25.76
CA THR A 5 -20.94 112.78 25.17
C THR A 5 -20.34 111.72 26.10
N ASP A 6 -20.37 111.95 27.42
CA ASP A 6 -19.89 110.97 28.40
C ASP A 6 -20.81 109.73 28.44
N ASP A 7 -22.14 109.91 28.37
CA ASP A 7 -23.11 108.79 28.31
C ASP A 7 -22.99 107.95 27.02
N LEU A 8 -22.59 108.57 25.90
CA LEU A 8 -22.33 107.88 24.63
C LEU A 8 -21.07 107.02 24.71
N LEU A 9 -19.98 107.58 25.26
CA LEU A 9 -18.72 106.87 25.47
C LEU A 9 -18.87 105.70 26.46
N GLU A 10 -19.67 105.86 27.52
CA GLU A 10 -19.94 104.80 28.49
C GLU A 10 -20.71 103.63 27.85
N LYS A 11 -21.66 103.92 26.94
CA LYS A 11 -22.40 102.91 26.17
C LYS A 11 -21.50 102.16 25.19
N GLU A 12 -20.66 102.87 24.44
CA GLU A 12 -19.70 102.24 23.53
C GLU A 12 -18.71 101.36 24.29
N ARG A 13 -18.20 101.84 25.44
CA ARG A 13 -17.32 101.06 26.31
C ARG A 13 -17.98 99.78 26.83
N LYS A 14 -19.25 99.83 27.22
CA LYS A 14 -20.01 98.63 27.59
C LYS A 14 -20.19 97.66 26.42
N GLY A 15 -20.51 98.18 25.23
CA GLY A 15 -20.62 97.37 24.02
C GLY A 15 -19.32 96.66 23.64
N PHE A 16 -18.18 97.34 23.77
CA PHE A 16 -16.87 96.70 23.57
C PHE A 16 -16.56 95.65 24.63
N LEU A 17 -16.90 95.89 25.89
CA LEU A 17 -16.72 94.90 26.96
C LEU A 17 -17.57 93.64 26.75
N GLU A 18 -18.80 93.78 26.26
CA GLU A 18 -19.65 92.64 25.89
C GLU A 18 -19.05 91.86 24.71
N GLN A 19 -18.59 92.54 23.66
CA GLN A 19 -17.91 91.89 22.52
C GLN A 19 -16.63 91.15 22.95
N ILE A 20 -15.83 91.74 23.84
CA ILE A 20 -14.64 91.10 24.40
C ILE A 20 -15.04 89.85 25.20
N ALA A 21 -16.08 89.94 26.03
CA ALA A 21 -16.55 88.81 26.82
C ALA A 21 -17.06 87.66 25.93
N ASP A 22 -17.76 87.96 24.83
CA ASP A 22 -18.25 86.95 23.91
C ASP A 22 -17.12 86.33 23.07
N LEU A 23 -16.12 87.12 22.65
CA LEU A 23 -14.91 86.60 22.01
C LEU A 23 -14.10 85.68 22.93
N ILE A 24 -14.01 86.01 24.23
CA ILE A 24 -13.34 85.14 25.22
C ILE A 24 -14.07 83.81 25.35
N LYS A 25 -15.41 83.82 25.46
CA LYS A 25 -16.20 82.57 25.52
C LYS A 25 -16.04 81.73 24.25
N GLU A 26 -15.96 82.38 23.09
CA GLU A 26 -15.76 81.68 21.82
C GLU A 26 -14.35 81.06 21.74
N LEU A 27 -13.32 81.79 22.19
CA LEU A 27 -11.96 81.26 22.31
C LEU A 27 -11.89 80.04 23.25
N GLU A 28 -12.55 80.10 24.41
CA GLU A 28 -12.62 78.97 25.34
C GLU A 28 -13.36 77.76 24.75
N ARG A 29 -14.43 77.99 23.98
CA ARG A 29 -15.13 76.92 23.25
C ARG A 29 -14.22 76.27 22.20
N LEU A 30 -13.57 77.08 21.38
CA LEU A 30 -12.66 76.61 20.34
C LEU A 30 -11.48 75.84 20.94
N GLN A 31 -10.92 76.28 22.07
CA GLN A 31 -9.87 75.55 22.78
C GLN A 31 -10.35 74.17 23.25
N LYS A 32 -11.53 74.09 23.88
CA LYS A 32 -12.12 72.82 24.31
C LYS A 32 -12.41 71.89 23.13
N GLU A 33 -12.89 72.43 22.02
CA GLU A 33 -13.14 71.66 20.80
C GLU A 33 -11.83 71.13 20.19
N ASN A 34 -10.79 71.94 20.16
CA ASN A 34 -9.47 71.54 19.64
C ASN A 34 -8.83 70.43 20.50
N GLU A 35 -8.92 70.51 21.83
CA GLU A 35 -8.48 69.43 22.72
C GLU A 35 -9.28 68.15 22.51
N ARG A 36 -10.60 68.24 22.35
CA ARG A 36 -11.45 67.09 22.05
C ARG A 36 -11.08 66.44 20.73
N LEU A 37 -10.84 67.24 19.68
CA LEU A 37 -10.43 66.73 18.37
C LEU A 37 -9.05 66.06 18.42
N ARG A 38 -8.09 66.63 19.16
CA ARG A 38 -6.77 66.00 19.38
C ARG A 38 -6.90 64.62 20.04
N LYS A 39 -7.69 64.51 21.12
CA LYS A 39 -7.94 63.21 21.77
C LYS A 39 -8.57 62.19 20.82
N GLN A 40 -9.57 62.61 20.03
CA GLN A 40 -10.18 61.72 19.03
C GLN A 40 -9.21 61.28 17.93
N GLN A 41 -8.28 62.16 17.53
CA GLN A 41 -7.26 61.82 16.55
C GLN A 41 -6.27 60.78 17.11
N GLU A 42 -5.79 60.97 18.34
CA GLU A 42 -4.91 60.02 19.03
C GLU A 42 -5.57 58.65 19.21
N GLU A 43 -6.82 58.62 19.66
CA GLU A 43 -7.61 57.37 19.81
C GLU A 43 -7.75 56.64 18.47
N LYS A 44 -8.13 57.35 17.40
CA LYS A 44 -8.28 56.76 16.06
C LYS A 44 -6.96 56.23 15.51
N MET A 45 -5.86 56.94 15.71
CA MET A 45 -4.53 56.48 15.29
C MET A 45 -4.10 55.24 16.08
N GLY A 46 -4.33 55.21 17.39
CA GLY A 46 -4.04 54.04 18.24
C GLY A 46 -4.80 52.79 17.79
N VAL A 47 -6.13 52.92 17.58
CA VAL A 47 -6.96 51.82 17.07
C VAL A 47 -6.47 51.33 15.70
N THR A 48 -6.05 52.25 14.83
CA THR A 48 -5.54 51.88 13.50
C THR A 48 -4.23 51.09 13.60
N ALA A 49 -3.32 51.49 14.48
CA ALA A 49 -2.06 50.79 14.71
C ALA A 49 -2.30 49.36 15.25
N ASP A 50 -3.19 49.20 16.24
CA ASP A 50 -3.54 47.89 16.80
C ASP A 50 -4.15 46.95 15.75
N VAL A 51 -5.01 47.48 14.89
CA VAL A 51 -5.62 46.72 13.78
C VAL A 51 -4.55 46.29 12.78
N VAL A 52 -3.63 47.18 12.40
CA VAL A 52 -2.52 46.87 11.48
C VAL A 52 -1.63 45.77 12.06
N ASP A 53 -1.28 45.86 13.35
CA ASP A 53 -0.46 44.85 14.00
C ASP A 53 -1.17 43.50 14.12
N LYS A 54 -2.47 43.51 14.39
CA LYS A 54 -3.28 42.28 14.36
C LYS A 54 -3.29 41.66 12.97
N MET A 55 -3.50 42.46 11.92
CA MET A 55 -3.49 41.99 10.54
C MET A 55 -2.13 41.42 10.14
N LYS A 56 -1.02 42.04 10.55
CA LYS A 56 0.33 41.50 10.33
C LYS A 56 0.51 40.14 10.98
N ARG A 57 0.15 39.99 12.26
CA ARG A 57 0.24 38.71 12.97
C ARG A 57 -0.63 37.62 12.31
N ASP A 58 -1.84 37.97 11.88
CA ASP A 58 -2.73 37.03 11.21
C ASP A 58 -2.19 36.63 9.82
N LEU A 59 -1.60 37.57 9.08
CA LEU A 59 -0.94 37.29 7.82
C LEU A 59 0.26 36.36 7.99
N ASP A 60 1.12 36.59 8.98
CA ASP A 60 2.29 35.74 9.22
C ASP A 60 1.89 34.33 9.67
N ARG A 61 0.84 34.20 10.48
CA ARG A 61 0.24 32.90 10.82
C ARG A 61 -0.30 32.19 9.59
N SER A 62 -0.99 32.92 8.71
CA SER A 62 -1.52 32.37 7.46
C SER A 62 -0.39 31.87 6.56
N LYS A 63 0.69 32.64 6.41
CA LYS A 63 1.89 32.22 5.67
C LYS A 63 2.52 30.95 6.23
N ALA A 64 2.69 30.87 7.55
CA ALA A 64 3.25 29.68 8.20
C ALA A 64 2.37 28.45 7.99
N THR A 65 1.06 28.61 8.12
CA THR A 65 0.09 27.53 7.88
C THR A 65 0.13 27.07 6.41
N ASN A 66 0.19 28.02 5.47
CA ASN A 66 0.27 27.72 4.05
C ASN A 66 1.56 26.95 3.70
N ALA A 67 2.70 27.37 4.24
CA ALA A 67 3.97 26.66 4.05
C ALA A 67 3.93 25.21 4.58
N PHE A 68 3.30 24.99 5.74
CA PHE A 68 3.11 23.65 6.28
C PHE A 68 2.22 22.78 5.37
N LEU A 69 1.08 23.33 4.93
CA LEU A 69 0.16 22.60 4.05
C LEU A 69 0.79 22.28 2.70
N LEU A 70 1.59 23.18 2.14
CA LEU A 70 2.34 22.91 0.91
C LEU A 70 3.32 21.75 1.08
N ARG A 71 4.00 21.68 2.23
CA ARG A 71 4.89 20.57 2.54
C ARG A 71 4.13 19.24 2.70
N ASP A 72 3.00 19.24 3.42
CA ASP A 72 2.15 18.06 3.57
C ASP A 72 1.63 17.55 2.22
N VAL A 73 1.28 18.45 1.30
CA VAL A 73 0.87 18.10 -0.07
C VAL A 73 2.02 17.41 -0.82
N GLU A 74 3.24 17.93 -0.72
CA GLU A 74 4.40 17.37 -1.41
C GLU A 74 4.80 15.99 -0.85
N ASP A 75 4.71 15.82 0.47
CA ASP A 75 4.93 14.54 1.14
C ASP A 75 3.88 13.50 0.70
N ARG A 76 2.61 13.91 0.58
CA ARG A 76 1.53 13.04 0.08
C ARG A 76 1.71 12.67 -1.38
N LYS A 77 2.11 13.60 -2.26
CA LYS A 77 2.45 13.28 -3.66
C LYS A 77 3.54 12.21 -3.73
N SER A 78 4.58 12.36 -2.91
CA SER A 78 5.68 11.41 -2.83
C SER A 78 5.24 10.04 -2.29
N GLN A 79 4.24 10.00 -1.41
CA GLN A 79 3.63 8.75 -0.96
C GLN A 79 2.80 8.08 -2.07
N ILE A 80 1.99 8.87 -2.79
CA ILE A 80 1.18 8.37 -3.92
C ILE A 80 2.09 7.74 -4.99
N ALA A 81 3.16 8.42 -5.40
CA ALA A 81 4.09 7.89 -6.40
C ALA A 81 4.72 6.55 -5.98
N ARG A 82 5.05 6.39 -4.68
CA ARG A 82 5.56 5.13 -4.14
C ARG A 82 4.50 4.03 -4.20
N MET A 83 3.26 4.33 -3.85
CA MET A 83 2.15 3.39 -3.90
C MET A 83 1.82 2.97 -5.35
N GLU A 84 1.85 3.90 -6.29
CA GLU A 84 1.66 3.62 -7.73
C GLU A 84 2.72 2.65 -8.25
N SER A 85 4.00 2.88 -7.89
CA SER A 85 5.09 1.95 -8.22
C SER A 85 4.85 0.55 -7.64
N GLN A 86 4.43 0.46 -6.38
CA GLN A 86 4.13 -0.82 -5.73
C GLN A 86 2.96 -1.54 -6.40
N LEU A 87 1.89 -0.82 -6.76
CA LEU A 87 0.76 -1.38 -7.50
C LEU A 87 1.19 -1.92 -8.87
N PHE A 88 2.05 -1.19 -9.59
CA PHE A 88 2.58 -1.65 -10.86
C PHE A 88 3.38 -2.95 -10.71
N GLU A 89 4.30 -3.01 -9.73
CA GLU A 89 5.07 -4.22 -9.46
C GLU A 89 4.19 -5.42 -9.09
N MET A 90 3.17 -5.21 -8.25
CA MET A 90 2.22 -6.26 -7.87
C MET A 90 1.41 -6.74 -9.06
N THR A 91 0.98 -5.83 -9.94
CA THR A 91 0.25 -6.16 -11.18
C THR A 91 1.11 -7.06 -12.07
N MET A 92 2.38 -6.70 -12.28
CA MET A 92 3.32 -7.53 -13.04
C MET A 92 3.56 -8.90 -12.41
N LYS A 93 3.64 -8.99 -11.08
CA LYS A 93 3.74 -10.27 -10.37
C LYS A 93 2.50 -11.15 -10.58
N VAL A 94 1.31 -10.57 -10.51
CA VAL A 94 0.04 -11.29 -10.73
C VAL A 94 -0.05 -11.81 -12.16
N GLU A 95 0.30 -10.98 -13.15
CA GLU A 95 0.35 -11.42 -14.56
C GLU A 95 1.36 -12.56 -14.76
N GLY A 96 2.55 -12.44 -14.17
CA GLY A 96 3.58 -13.47 -14.21
C GLY A 96 3.13 -14.79 -13.58
N MET A 97 2.44 -14.72 -12.43
CA MET A 97 1.85 -15.90 -11.79
C MET A 97 0.73 -16.52 -12.63
N SER A 98 -0.10 -15.69 -13.26
CA SER A 98 -1.20 -16.15 -14.11
C SER A 98 -0.68 -16.93 -15.31
N LYS A 99 0.40 -16.46 -15.95
CA LYS A 99 1.09 -17.20 -17.02
C LYS A 99 1.62 -18.56 -16.55
N LYS A 100 2.26 -18.60 -15.37
CA LYS A 100 2.73 -19.87 -14.78
C LYS A 100 1.59 -20.85 -14.50
N VAL A 101 0.45 -20.37 -14.01
CA VAL A 101 -0.72 -21.23 -13.78
C VAL A 101 -1.25 -21.82 -15.09
N LEU A 102 -1.29 -21.04 -16.16
CA LEU A 102 -1.67 -21.53 -17.49
C LEU A 102 -0.71 -22.60 -18.01
N GLU A 103 0.61 -22.37 -17.87
CA GLU A 103 1.65 -23.35 -18.23
C GLU A 103 1.51 -24.65 -17.44
N VAL A 104 1.29 -24.56 -16.12
CA VAL A 104 1.07 -25.73 -15.26
C VAL A 104 -0.20 -26.47 -15.65
N THR A 105 -1.26 -25.76 -16.00
CA THR A 105 -2.53 -26.37 -16.42
C THR A 105 -2.37 -27.11 -17.74
N LYS A 106 -1.64 -26.52 -18.69
CA LYS A 106 -1.31 -27.16 -19.97
C LYS A 106 -0.48 -28.43 -19.76
N THR A 107 0.63 -28.35 -19.01
CA THR A 107 1.48 -29.52 -18.73
C THR A 107 0.71 -30.61 -17.96
N ASN A 108 -0.20 -30.24 -17.06
CA ASN A 108 -1.06 -31.21 -16.37
C ASN A 108 -2.04 -31.90 -17.34
N SER A 109 -2.55 -31.20 -18.35
CA SER A 109 -3.39 -31.83 -19.38
C SER A 109 -2.60 -32.79 -20.27
N GLU A 110 -1.38 -32.41 -20.67
CA GLU A 110 -0.49 -33.25 -21.47
C GLU A 110 -0.08 -34.53 -20.72
N THR A 111 0.29 -34.41 -19.45
CA THR A 111 0.64 -35.56 -18.61
C THR A 111 -0.55 -36.49 -18.35
N LYS A 112 -1.76 -35.97 -18.18
CA LYS A 112 -2.98 -36.80 -18.12
C LYS A 112 -3.19 -37.59 -19.42
N GLN A 113 -3.00 -36.95 -20.57
CA GLN A 113 -3.12 -37.62 -21.87
C GLN A 113 -2.06 -38.73 -22.01
N GLU A 114 -0.81 -38.46 -21.62
CA GLU A 114 0.27 -39.45 -21.63
C GLU A 114 -0.05 -40.65 -20.73
N ILE A 115 -0.62 -40.41 -19.54
CA ILE A 115 -1.07 -41.49 -18.65
C ILE A 115 -2.17 -42.34 -19.31
N GLU A 116 -3.16 -41.72 -19.95
CA GLU A 116 -4.22 -42.45 -20.64
C GLU A 116 -3.67 -43.34 -21.76
N ASP A 117 -2.72 -42.82 -22.53
CA ASP A 117 -2.10 -43.56 -23.63
C ASP A 117 -1.23 -44.72 -23.12
N LEU A 118 -0.50 -44.52 -22.01
CA LEU A 118 0.22 -45.59 -21.32
C LEU A 118 -0.73 -46.68 -20.78
N VAL A 119 -1.91 -46.30 -20.27
CA VAL A 119 -2.93 -47.27 -19.79
C VAL A 119 -3.47 -48.10 -20.96
N LYS A 120 -3.74 -47.47 -22.11
CA LYS A 120 -4.17 -48.19 -23.33
C LYS A 120 -3.08 -49.16 -23.80
N GLU A 121 -1.83 -48.72 -23.85
CA GLU A 121 -0.70 -49.55 -24.31
C GLU A 121 -0.41 -50.70 -23.34
N LYS A 122 -0.52 -50.47 -22.03
CA LYS A 122 -0.44 -51.53 -21.01
C LYS A 122 -1.51 -52.59 -21.25
N SER A 123 -2.76 -52.17 -21.46
CA SER A 123 -3.88 -53.07 -21.72
C SER A 123 -3.67 -53.90 -23.00
N ARG A 124 -3.13 -53.28 -24.06
CA ARG A 124 -2.75 -53.97 -25.29
C ARG A 124 -1.65 -55.01 -25.06
N SER A 125 -0.62 -54.64 -24.31
CA SER A 125 0.49 -55.52 -23.94
C SER A 125 0.02 -56.73 -23.12
N GLU A 126 -0.90 -56.52 -22.16
CA GLU A 126 -1.49 -57.60 -21.35
C GLU A 126 -2.27 -58.61 -22.22
N ARG A 127 -3.04 -58.14 -23.21
CA ARG A 127 -3.75 -59.03 -24.16
C ARG A 127 -2.78 -59.86 -24.98
N LEU A 128 -1.76 -59.23 -25.58
CA LEU A 128 -0.73 -59.93 -26.34
C LEU A 128 0.03 -60.96 -25.49
N TRP A 129 0.26 -60.65 -24.22
CA TRP A 129 0.92 -61.58 -23.30
C TRP A 129 0.06 -62.82 -23.01
N GLU A 130 -1.25 -62.63 -22.79
CA GLU A 130 -2.18 -63.75 -22.57
C GLU A 130 -2.37 -64.59 -23.85
N GLU A 131 -2.46 -63.96 -25.03
CA GLU A 131 -2.47 -64.67 -26.31
C GLU A 131 -1.18 -65.49 -26.51
N ASN A 132 -0.01 -64.89 -26.27
CA ASN A 132 1.26 -65.60 -26.34
C ASN A 132 1.30 -66.78 -25.37
N ARG A 133 0.78 -66.61 -24.15
CA ARG A 133 0.67 -67.66 -23.14
C ARG A 133 -0.24 -68.81 -23.61
N ARG A 134 -1.39 -68.48 -24.22
CA ARG A 134 -2.32 -69.46 -24.81
C ARG A 134 -1.68 -70.22 -25.96
N LEU A 135 -1.00 -69.53 -26.87
CA LEU A 135 -0.27 -70.15 -27.99
C LEU A 135 0.82 -71.12 -27.48
N ARG A 136 1.59 -70.72 -26.47
CA ARG A 136 2.59 -71.63 -25.87
C ARG A 136 1.98 -72.89 -25.27
N ARG A 137 0.84 -72.77 -24.58
CA ARG A 137 0.10 -73.93 -24.04
C ARG A 137 -0.41 -74.83 -25.18
N PHE A 138 -0.97 -74.24 -26.23
CA PHE A 138 -1.46 -74.97 -27.40
C PHE A 138 -0.33 -75.75 -28.09
N LEU A 139 0.80 -75.09 -28.34
CA LEU A 139 1.97 -75.73 -28.96
C LEU A 139 2.50 -76.88 -28.09
N ALA A 140 2.58 -76.69 -26.77
CA ALA A 140 3.00 -77.75 -25.85
C ALA A 140 2.03 -78.94 -25.85
N ALA A 141 0.71 -78.69 -25.84
CA ALA A 141 -0.32 -79.74 -25.86
C ALA A 141 -0.26 -80.58 -27.14
N ASN A 142 0.05 -79.95 -28.29
CA ASN A 142 0.16 -80.62 -29.57
C ASN A 142 1.58 -81.14 -29.88
N ARG A 143 2.51 -81.09 -28.89
CA ARG A 143 3.92 -81.43 -29.06
C ARG A 143 4.55 -80.71 -30.26
N ILE A 144 4.29 -79.43 -30.45
CA ILE A 144 4.89 -78.63 -31.53
C ILE A 144 5.99 -77.75 -30.94
N ASP A 145 7.18 -77.74 -31.55
CA ASP A 145 8.27 -76.89 -31.10
C ASP A 145 7.94 -75.41 -31.35
N SER A 146 7.92 -74.62 -30.28
CA SER A 146 7.63 -73.18 -30.31
C SER A 146 8.57 -72.32 -31.15
N LYS A 147 9.78 -72.81 -31.49
CA LYS A 147 10.74 -72.09 -32.32
C LYS A 147 10.66 -72.46 -33.79
N THR A 148 10.41 -73.73 -34.09
CA THR A 148 10.50 -74.28 -35.45
C THR A 148 9.14 -74.57 -36.07
N GLY A 149 8.06 -74.59 -35.27
CA GLY A 149 6.69 -74.85 -35.73
C GLY A 149 6.43 -76.29 -36.18
N LYS A 150 7.41 -77.19 -36.01
CA LYS A 150 7.32 -78.59 -36.45
C LYS A 150 6.84 -79.50 -35.31
N PRO A 151 6.14 -80.61 -35.61
CA PRO A 151 5.84 -81.63 -34.62
C PRO A 151 7.14 -82.17 -34.00
N MET A 152 7.19 -82.18 -32.67
CA MET A 152 8.23 -82.83 -31.90
C MET A 152 8.05 -84.33 -32.11
N GLN A 153 8.83 -84.88 -33.05
CA GLN A 153 9.00 -86.33 -33.18
C GLN A 153 9.46 -86.88 -31.84
N GLY A 154 8.83 -87.98 -31.40
CA GLY A 154 9.03 -88.57 -30.08
C GLY A 154 10.50 -88.73 -29.73
N GLN A 155 10.95 -87.98 -28.73
CA GLN A 155 12.07 -88.38 -27.89
C GLN A 155 11.50 -89.02 -26.64
N ASP A 156 11.03 -90.26 -26.78
CA ASP A 156 11.14 -91.17 -25.64
C ASP A 156 12.64 -91.40 -25.43
N ASN A 157 13.12 -91.12 -24.22
CA ASN A 157 14.50 -91.28 -23.74
C ASN A 157 15.56 -90.30 -24.28
N ARG A 158 15.49 -89.02 -23.86
CA ARG A 158 16.72 -88.25 -23.60
C ARG A 158 16.75 -87.75 -22.16
N GLU A 159 17.68 -88.35 -21.43
CA GLU A 159 18.14 -88.04 -20.09
C GLU A 159 17.99 -86.56 -19.70
N GLN A 160 17.50 -86.36 -18.47
CA GLN A 160 17.62 -85.12 -17.72
C GLN A 160 19.09 -84.71 -17.56
N LYS A 161 19.67 -84.05 -18.56
CA LYS A 161 20.81 -83.16 -18.34
C LYS A 161 20.26 -81.79 -17.95
N ARG A 162 19.91 -81.66 -16.67
CA ARG A 162 19.72 -80.35 -16.03
C ARG A 162 21.06 -79.60 -16.09
N SER A 163 21.26 -78.75 -17.10
CA SER A 163 22.30 -77.73 -17.04
C SER A 163 21.85 -76.68 -16.02
N SER A 164 22.38 -76.76 -14.81
CA SER A 164 22.27 -75.73 -13.78
C SER A 164 23.05 -74.49 -14.21
N ASN A 165 22.46 -73.62 -15.02
CA ASN A 165 22.82 -72.20 -15.09
C ASN A 165 21.91 -71.45 -16.07
N LYS A 166 20.75 -71.02 -15.58
CA LYS A 166 20.09 -69.82 -16.10
C LYS A 166 19.55 -69.06 -14.91
N LYS A 167 20.27 -68.00 -14.51
CA LYS A 167 19.75 -66.99 -13.60
C LYS A 167 18.45 -66.46 -14.20
N VAL A 168 17.32 -66.92 -13.67
CA VAL A 168 16.03 -66.28 -13.91
C VAL A 168 16.07 -64.96 -13.15
N VAL A 169 16.52 -63.91 -13.82
CA VAL A 169 16.42 -62.55 -13.29
C VAL A 169 14.93 -62.24 -13.23
N ARG A 170 14.36 -62.29 -12.02
CA ARG A 170 13.00 -61.82 -11.77
C ARG A 170 13.00 -60.32 -12.10
N ILE A 171 12.28 -59.95 -13.16
CA ILE A 171 12.12 -58.56 -13.62
C ILE A 171 11.59 -57.62 -12.50
N ARG A 172 11.02 -58.19 -11.44
CA ARG A 172 10.55 -57.48 -10.24
C ARG A 172 11.65 -56.69 -9.51
N ASP A 173 12.91 -57.15 -9.58
CA ASP A 173 14.01 -56.52 -8.82
C ASP A 173 14.74 -55.42 -9.62
N THR A 174 14.68 -55.46 -10.96
CA THR A 174 15.27 -54.42 -11.84
C THR A 174 14.43 -53.15 -11.96
N ILE A 175 13.15 -53.18 -11.61
CA ILE A 175 12.28 -51.99 -11.64
C ILE A 175 12.51 -51.12 -10.40
N LYS A 176 12.75 -51.73 -9.24
CA LYS A 176 13.02 -51.00 -7.98
C LYS A 176 14.33 -50.19 -8.03
N SER A 177 15.38 -50.72 -8.65
CA SER A 177 16.67 -50.04 -8.74
C SER A 177 16.65 -48.84 -9.70
N ARG A 178 15.80 -48.86 -10.74
CA ARG A 178 15.66 -47.73 -11.68
C ARG A 178 14.79 -46.58 -11.12
N GLY A 179 13.79 -46.90 -10.30
CA GLY A 179 12.99 -45.89 -9.58
C GLY A 179 13.80 -45.11 -8.53
N MET A 180 14.74 -45.78 -7.84
CA MET A 180 15.62 -45.15 -6.85
C MET A 180 16.68 -44.22 -7.46
N GLN A 181 17.10 -44.45 -8.70
CA GLN A 181 18.10 -43.61 -9.38
C GLN A 181 17.51 -42.29 -9.93
N LEU A 182 16.19 -42.24 -10.20
CA LEU A 182 15.52 -41.02 -10.65
C LEU A 182 15.10 -40.09 -9.51
N ALA A 183 14.94 -40.63 -8.29
CA ALA A 183 14.62 -39.83 -7.10
C ALA A 183 15.80 -38.95 -6.62
N ASN A 184 17.05 -39.36 -6.86
CA ASN A 184 18.24 -38.65 -6.38
C ASN A 184 18.75 -37.52 -7.28
N ARG A 185 18.13 -37.30 -8.46
CA ARG A 185 18.61 -36.28 -9.42
C ARG A 185 17.88 -34.93 -9.35
N ASN A 186 16.76 -34.87 -8.64
CA ASN A 186 16.05 -33.62 -8.37
C ASN A 186 16.26 -33.19 -6.92
N MET A 187 17.48 -32.71 -6.62
CA MET A 187 17.71 -31.85 -5.46
C MET A 187 17.01 -30.50 -5.70
N LEU A 188 15.69 -30.52 -5.61
CA LEU A 188 14.88 -29.35 -5.34
C LEU A 188 15.41 -28.77 -4.02
N ARG A 189 15.88 -27.53 -4.08
CA ARG A 189 16.13 -26.71 -2.89
C ARG A 189 14.95 -26.90 -1.92
N PRO A 190 15.19 -27.14 -0.62
CA PRO A 190 14.11 -27.13 0.35
C PRO A 190 13.39 -25.78 0.24
N SER A 191 12.12 -25.80 -0.15
CA SER A 191 11.22 -24.67 0.04
C SER A 191 11.23 -24.34 1.53
N LYS A 192 11.58 -23.09 1.87
CA LYS A 192 11.51 -22.57 3.23
C LYS A 192 10.18 -22.99 3.86
N SER A 193 10.23 -23.61 5.04
CA SER A 193 9.03 -24.07 5.73
C SER A 193 8.12 -22.88 6.08
N LEU A 194 6.84 -23.13 6.34
CA LEU A 194 5.90 -22.11 6.81
C LEU A 194 6.40 -21.41 8.10
N GLU A 195 7.12 -22.13 8.97
CA GLU A 195 7.83 -21.54 10.11
C GLU A 195 8.88 -20.50 9.71
N ASP A 196 9.63 -20.74 8.63
CA ASP A 196 10.70 -19.82 8.18
C ASP A 196 10.13 -18.53 7.55
N LEU A 197 8.93 -18.60 6.96
CA LEU A 197 8.22 -17.42 6.48
C LEU A 197 7.63 -16.60 7.62
N ARG A 198 7.08 -17.24 8.66
CA ARG A 198 6.59 -16.55 9.87
C ARG A 198 7.70 -15.81 10.62
N LYS A 199 8.88 -16.41 10.75
CA LYS A 199 10.04 -15.75 11.38
C LYS A 199 10.53 -14.52 10.59
N LEU A 200 10.34 -14.53 9.26
CA LEU A 200 10.66 -13.37 8.43
C LEU A 200 9.65 -12.24 8.62
N GLU A 201 8.37 -12.57 8.82
CA GLU A 201 7.29 -11.62 9.09
C GLU A 201 7.48 -10.94 10.46
N GLU A 202 7.79 -11.69 11.52
CA GLU A 202 8.14 -11.14 12.84
C GLU A 202 9.38 -10.22 12.81
N TYR A 203 10.34 -10.49 11.91
CA TYR A 203 11.55 -9.67 11.79
C TYR A 203 11.27 -8.28 11.19
N TYR A 204 10.30 -8.15 10.30
CA TYR A 204 9.92 -6.86 9.72
C TYR A 204 8.97 -6.05 10.61
N ASP A 205 8.10 -6.73 11.39
CA ASP A 205 7.23 -6.07 12.36
C ASP A 205 8.01 -5.46 13.54
N THR A 206 9.07 -6.12 13.99
CA THR A 206 9.88 -5.67 15.14
C THR A 206 10.86 -4.54 14.80
N LYS A 207 11.20 -4.32 13.53
CA LYS A 207 12.08 -3.21 13.11
C LYS A 207 11.34 -1.98 12.59
N SER A 208 10.08 -2.11 12.18
CA SER A 208 9.25 -0.98 11.71
C SER A 208 8.79 -0.04 12.84
N THR A 209 8.83 -0.49 14.09
CA THR A 209 8.33 0.28 15.25
C THR A 209 9.40 1.03 16.04
N ARG A 210 10.68 0.93 15.68
CA ARG A 210 11.76 1.69 16.33
C ARG A 210 12.02 3.03 15.63
N SER A 211 10.96 3.81 15.46
CA SER A 211 11.06 5.26 15.28
C SER A 211 11.25 5.88 16.66
N GLU A 212 12.37 6.57 16.86
CA GLU A 212 12.72 7.29 18.08
C GLU A 212 11.55 8.16 18.54
N LYS A 213 10.96 7.82 19.68
CA LYS A 213 9.95 8.65 20.36
C LYS A 213 10.66 9.86 20.94
N SER A 214 10.61 10.99 20.25
CA SER A 214 10.81 12.30 20.87
C SER A 214 9.68 12.53 21.87
N ASN A 215 10.01 12.60 23.16
CA ASN A 215 9.10 13.02 24.22
C ASN A 215 8.72 14.51 24.01
N ALA A 216 7.69 14.76 23.22
CA ALA A 216 7.02 16.05 23.15
C ALA A 216 5.54 15.82 23.49
N THR A 217 5.24 15.85 24.78
CA THR A 217 3.87 15.76 25.30
C THR A 217 3.16 17.09 25.02
N GLY A 218 2.68 17.25 23.79
CA GLY A 218 1.85 18.37 23.37
C GLY A 218 1.82 18.47 21.84
N PRO A 219 0.63 18.52 21.20
CA PRO A 219 0.57 18.87 19.79
C PRO A 219 1.21 20.25 19.60
N ALA A 220 2.04 20.39 18.58
CA ALA A 220 2.69 21.67 18.28
C ALA A 220 1.63 22.79 18.24
N PRO A 221 1.91 24.01 18.73
CA PRO A 221 0.89 25.05 18.98
C PRO A 221 -0.01 25.37 17.77
N TYR A 222 0.47 25.12 16.55
CA TYR A 222 -0.26 25.30 15.29
C TYR A 222 -1.28 24.19 14.97
N LEU A 223 -1.10 22.97 15.50
CA LEU A 223 -2.01 21.84 15.33
C LEU A 223 -3.31 22.02 16.12
N GLY A 224 -3.27 22.74 17.25
CA GLY A 224 -4.46 23.07 18.04
C GLY A 224 -5.52 23.80 17.20
N TYR A 225 -5.08 24.76 16.38
CA TYR A 225 -6.01 25.55 15.57
C TYR A 225 -6.58 24.78 14.36
N TYR A 226 -5.81 23.87 13.76
CA TYR A 226 -6.34 22.97 12.73
C TYR A 226 -7.46 22.08 13.29
N MET A 227 -7.27 21.57 14.51
CA MET A 227 -8.30 20.81 15.22
C MET A 227 -9.54 21.64 15.53
N ASP A 228 -9.37 22.92 15.88
CA ASP A 228 -10.49 23.83 16.14
C ASP A 228 -11.28 24.19 14.87
N ILE A 229 -10.60 24.41 13.74
CA ILE A 229 -11.26 24.60 12.43
C ILE A 229 -12.05 23.34 12.05
N MET A 230 -11.47 22.16 12.22
CA MET A 230 -12.12 20.89 11.89
C MET A 230 -13.31 20.59 12.80
N LYS A 231 -13.22 20.91 14.10
CA LYS A 231 -14.35 20.82 15.04
C LYS A 231 -15.48 21.77 14.64
N LYS A 232 -15.17 23.02 14.29
CA LYS A 232 -16.16 24.02 13.86
C LYS A 232 -16.86 23.64 12.55
N LYS A 233 -16.15 22.99 11.63
CA LYS A 233 -16.76 22.44 10.40
C LYS A 233 -17.71 21.27 10.68
N ARG A 234 -17.38 20.35 11.60
CA ARG A 234 -18.27 19.24 11.99
C ARG A 234 -19.56 19.72 12.66
N THR A 235 -19.48 20.67 13.57
CA THR A 235 -20.67 21.20 14.26
C THR A 235 -21.60 21.98 13.33
N LEU A 236 -21.07 22.59 12.27
CA LEU A 236 -21.88 23.22 11.22
C LEU A 236 -22.56 22.22 10.29
N GLN A 237 -21.96 21.04 10.08
CA GLN A 237 -22.56 19.96 9.27
C GLN A 237 -23.64 19.18 10.02
N GLN A 238 -23.59 19.13 11.35
CA GLN A 238 -24.61 18.46 12.18
C GLN A 238 -25.84 19.32 12.49
N LYS A 239 -25.82 20.60 12.09
CA LYS A 239 -26.94 21.56 12.26
C LYS A 239 -27.76 21.77 10.98
N LYS A 240 -27.54 20.96 9.95
CA LYS A 240 -28.38 20.86 8.76
C LYS A 240 -29.08 19.51 8.78
#